data_AF-A0A2M8CAK4-F1
#
_entry.id   AF-A0A2M8CAK4-F1
#
_cell.length_a   1.000
_cell.length_b   1.000
_cell.length_c   1.000
_cell.angle_alpha   90.00
_cell.angle_beta   90.00
_cell.angle_gamma   90.00
#
_symmetry.space_group_name_H-M   'P 1'
#
loop_
_entity.id
_entity.type
_entity.pdbx_description
1 polymer ?
#
loop_
_entity_poly.entity_id
_entity_poly.type
_entity_poly.pdbx_seq_one_letter_code
_entity_poly.pdbx_strand_id
1 'polypeptide(L)'
;MMWSPMITQMAMMEPPEFDGSYTGGMVNGFNEDDELMKTIAHFSMLANQMAPANPWPQFAEFETGNMHLPQTVAADFQMDFSSLRWDRSKMDKTLNPAAMGQTMLKQYFWAKDMLGAFHDSEDNTIEADGTNSPDSLNSPHFDPFNNIYYGGNNLDGFIGQVLTAESINKVLFTINNLAYDGTSLGMVDPMTYNPQNGIQYFPHRVAVTETILNEMLPPAMDELAVTDASSHLWDQWSFLWAALEFKNMMDPNINDAEHFAFHEVFDGDPFPAPMAVTGMPGPFDLMMGTSKVIFMNAMTMHFNATEGTFVDVSNLDGSGQPVPGNTISAENAGYALVVLAKFIEEFAYTPLEIMAIEALNAQTNFIIQNLKNPQGGFFNSYTIGSGASADSQSLAAQAAILRGLYVAYAATNNTAFLEEANNTYNYLINVFYEPSLIVFRTQKDNNIATYEPFTLAVLSGALREASLVGNQTDAAILYTRVFKRVYNSMILSEAEQSGEIGNDSDGDGIPYIAGGSLPFVFAAKGTYDLTISGISSVNTINTEMHIYPNPATLYADLQFNLEQLSKIKVNVYETTGRLVYSTPSSYYQQGTQRVRIALDSFKPNIYFIRLYVNNEIAGTQKIVVTR
;
A
#
# COMPACT_ATOMS: atom_id res chain seq x y z
N MET A 1 -14.16 14.05 3.94
CA MET A 1 -13.75 15.46 4.11
C MET A 1 -13.34 15.71 5.54
N MET A 2 -12.32 16.54 5.79
CA MET A 2 -11.84 16.79 7.14
C MET A 2 -12.19 18.19 7.65
N TRP A 3 -12.81 18.27 8.83
CA TRP A 3 -12.87 19.52 9.61
C TRP A 3 -11.46 19.78 10.15
N SER A 4 -10.87 20.91 9.84
CA SER A 4 -9.43 21.14 10.07
C SER A 4 -9.16 22.43 10.80
N PRO A 5 -8.06 22.51 11.59
CA PRO A 5 -7.50 23.78 12.03
C PRO A 5 -7.30 24.78 10.88
N MET A 6 -7.05 24.33 9.64
CA MET A 6 -6.97 25.21 8.46
C MET A 6 -8.33 25.86 8.15
N ILE A 7 -9.42 25.09 8.16
CA ILE A 7 -10.78 25.61 7.96
C ILE A 7 -11.13 26.58 9.09
N THR A 8 -10.75 26.27 10.34
CA THR A 8 -10.88 27.21 11.46
C THR A 8 -10.04 28.47 11.26
N GLN A 9 -8.79 28.35 10.79
CA GLN A 9 -7.92 29.50 10.50
C GLN A 9 -8.48 30.37 9.37
N MET A 10 -8.95 29.75 8.28
CA MET A 10 -9.61 30.43 7.16
C MET A 10 -10.87 31.16 7.65
N ALA A 11 -11.71 30.47 8.43
CA ALA A 11 -12.93 31.05 9.00
C ALA A 11 -12.66 32.23 9.95
N MET A 12 -11.54 32.21 10.67
CA MET A 12 -11.09 33.34 11.50
C MET A 12 -10.56 34.53 10.70
N MET A 13 -10.14 34.33 9.44
CA MET A 13 -9.64 35.37 8.54
C MET A 13 -10.77 36.05 7.75
N GLU A 14 -11.96 35.45 7.73
CA GLU A 14 -13.13 36.00 7.06
C GLU A 14 -13.70 37.24 7.77
N PRO A 15 -14.34 38.17 7.04
CA PRO A 15 -14.93 39.36 7.63
C PRO A 15 -16.08 39.00 8.61
N PRO A 16 -16.43 39.87 9.55
CA PRO A 16 -17.51 39.62 10.52
C PRO A 16 -18.91 39.37 9.92
N GLU A 17 -19.08 39.67 8.64
CA GLU A 17 -20.30 39.43 7.85
C GLU A 17 -20.41 37.98 7.37
N PHE A 18 -19.34 37.20 7.51
CA PHE A 18 -19.31 35.77 7.33
C PHE A 18 -19.84 35.12 8.61
N ASP A 19 -21.13 34.77 8.62
CA ASP A 19 -21.90 34.43 9.82
C ASP A 19 -22.56 33.04 9.77
N GLY A 20 -22.16 32.18 8.82
CA GLY A 20 -22.75 30.85 8.65
C GLY A 20 -24.04 30.83 7.80
N SER A 21 -24.40 31.94 7.13
CA SER A 21 -25.64 32.04 6.35
C SER A 21 -25.49 31.77 4.84
N TYR A 22 -24.26 31.59 4.33
CA TYR A 22 -24.00 31.52 2.88
C TYR A 22 -24.43 30.18 2.22
N THR A 23 -24.86 29.19 3.00
CA THR A 23 -25.24 27.84 2.56
C THR A 23 -26.76 27.64 2.42
N GLY A 24 -27.45 28.61 1.78
CA GLY A 24 -28.84 28.41 1.34
C GLY A 24 -29.88 28.26 2.46
N GLY A 25 -29.62 28.83 3.64
CA GLY A 25 -30.56 28.82 4.76
C GLY A 25 -30.48 27.57 5.66
N MET A 26 -29.44 26.73 5.51
CA MET A 26 -29.03 25.87 6.61
C MET A 26 -28.46 26.79 7.70
N VAL A 27 -29.16 26.92 8.83
CA VAL A 27 -28.71 27.73 9.97
C VAL A 27 -27.56 26.98 10.65
N ASN A 28 -26.38 27.01 10.05
CA ASN A 28 -25.17 26.39 10.58
C ASN A 28 -24.37 27.50 11.24
N GLY A 29 -24.58 27.68 12.55
CA GLY A 29 -24.10 28.83 13.32
C GLY A 29 -22.59 28.91 13.56
N PHE A 30 -21.74 28.51 12.61
CA PHE A 30 -20.28 28.58 12.68
C PHE A 30 -19.67 28.92 11.31
N ASN A 31 -18.63 29.77 11.31
CA ASN A 31 -17.95 30.24 10.10
C ASN A 31 -17.20 29.12 9.37
N GLU A 32 -16.79 28.09 10.09
CA GLU A 32 -16.05 26.94 9.59
C GLU A 32 -16.85 26.09 8.58
N ASP A 33 -18.17 25.98 8.76
CA ASP A 33 -19.04 25.23 7.84
C ASP A 33 -19.15 25.93 6.49
N ASP A 34 -19.30 27.25 6.48
CA ASP A 34 -19.35 28.02 5.24
C ASP A 34 -17.99 28.01 4.52
N GLU A 35 -16.86 28.04 5.25
CA GLU A 35 -15.53 27.89 4.64
C GLU A 35 -15.31 26.52 4.01
N LEU A 36 -15.76 25.46 4.68
CA LEU A 36 -15.70 24.11 4.12
C LEU A 36 -16.54 24.03 2.83
N MET A 37 -17.75 24.60 2.84
CA MET A 37 -18.62 24.61 1.67
C MET A 37 -18.10 25.48 0.52
N LYS A 38 -17.47 26.63 0.81
CA LYS A 38 -16.74 27.43 -0.17
C LYS A 38 -15.63 26.61 -0.82
N THR A 39 -14.80 25.93 -0.01
CA THR A 39 -13.70 25.10 -0.51
C THR A 39 -14.22 23.99 -1.43
N ILE A 40 -15.31 23.32 -1.05
CA ILE A 40 -15.94 22.28 -1.87
C ILE A 40 -16.49 22.85 -3.18
N ALA A 41 -17.18 24.00 -3.12
CA ALA A 41 -17.73 24.67 -4.31
C ALA A 41 -16.61 25.14 -5.25
N HIS A 42 -15.48 25.55 -4.69
CA HIS A 42 -14.28 25.91 -5.43
C HIS A 42 -13.71 24.70 -6.19
N PHE A 43 -13.45 23.59 -5.50
CA PHE A 43 -12.98 22.36 -6.15
C PHE A 43 -13.97 21.85 -7.21
N SER A 44 -15.28 21.96 -6.94
CA SER A 44 -16.36 21.64 -7.87
C SER A 44 -16.27 22.47 -9.16
N MET A 45 -16.01 23.77 -9.04
CA MET A 45 -15.81 24.67 -10.19
C MET A 45 -14.54 24.31 -10.97
N LEU A 46 -13.42 24.13 -10.27
CA LEU A 46 -12.10 23.84 -10.86
C LEU A 46 -12.04 22.52 -11.63
N ALA A 47 -12.87 21.55 -11.23
CA ALA A 47 -12.95 20.23 -11.85
C ALA A 47 -14.20 20.02 -12.72
N ASN A 48 -15.02 21.07 -12.96
CA ASN A 48 -16.29 20.95 -13.70
C ASN A 48 -17.22 19.83 -13.18
N GLN A 49 -17.16 19.54 -11.88
CA GLN A 49 -17.83 18.40 -11.25
C GLN A 49 -18.81 18.90 -10.21
N MET A 50 -20.06 18.45 -10.26
CA MET A 50 -21.01 18.75 -9.19
C MET A 50 -20.56 18.13 -7.87
N ALA A 51 -20.49 18.94 -6.82
CA ALA A 51 -20.21 18.46 -5.47
C ALA A 51 -21.26 17.44 -5.02
N PRO A 52 -20.85 16.32 -4.39
CA PRO A 52 -21.78 15.35 -3.81
C PRO A 52 -22.64 15.97 -2.70
N ALA A 53 -23.89 15.51 -2.60
CA ALA A 53 -24.81 15.91 -1.55
C ALA A 53 -24.51 15.21 -0.21
N ASN A 54 -24.85 15.91 0.88
CA ASN A 54 -24.81 15.41 2.26
C ASN A 54 -23.47 14.79 2.72
N PRO A 55 -22.31 15.34 2.33
CA PRO A 55 -21.05 14.80 2.82
C PRO A 55 -20.94 15.02 4.32
N TRP A 56 -20.28 14.08 5.01
CA TRP A 56 -20.15 14.11 6.46
C TRP A 56 -18.68 14.18 6.87
N PRO A 57 -18.15 15.37 7.18
CA PRO A 57 -16.73 15.50 7.46
C PRO A 57 -16.36 14.97 8.86
N GLN A 58 -15.09 14.63 9.05
CA GLN A 58 -14.51 14.18 10.34
C GLN A 58 -13.22 14.94 10.64
N PHE A 59 -12.88 15.24 11.88
CA PHE A 59 -11.69 16.04 12.17
C PHE A 59 -10.36 15.26 12.09
N ALA A 60 -10.39 13.93 12.23
CA ALA A 60 -9.25 13.03 12.08
C ALA A 60 -9.72 11.57 11.91
N GLU A 61 -8.87 10.73 11.32
CA GLU A 61 -9.08 9.29 11.23
C GLU A 61 -8.72 8.59 12.54
N PHE A 62 -9.62 7.72 12.97
CA PHE A 62 -9.44 6.90 14.16
C PHE A 62 -8.66 5.61 13.88
N GLU A 63 -8.05 5.06 14.92
CA GLU A 63 -7.22 3.84 14.87
C GLU A 63 -7.98 2.66 14.28
N THR A 64 -9.22 2.43 14.72
CA THR A 64 -10.07 1.35 14.22
C THR A 64 -11.55 1.75 14.18
N GLY A 65 -12.33 1.04 13.36
CA GLY A 65 -13.78 1.16 13.35
C GLY A 65 -14.46 -0.04 12.72
N ASN A 66 -15.68 -0.33 13.15
CA ASN A 66 -16.50 -1.30 12.47
C ASN A 66 -16.98 -0.71 11.14
N MET A 67 -16.60 -1.38 10.05
CA MET A 67 -16.86 -0.92 8.69
C MET A 67 -18.34 -1.10 8.27
N HIS A 68 -19.20 -1.73 9.07
CA HIS A 68 -20.61 -1.84 8.72
C HIS A 68 -21.27 -0.47 8.64
N LEU A 69 -22.09 -0.30 7.61
CA LEU A 69 -22.92 0.88 7.43
C LEU A 69 -24.18 0.74 8.29
N PRO A 70 -24.63 1.81 8.98
CA PRO A 70 -25.83 1.78 9.81
C PRO A 70 -27.13 1.69 8.99
N GLN A 71 -27.04 1.90 7.68
CA GLN A 71 -28.12 1.76 6.71
C GLN A 71 -27.64 1.05 5.43
N THR A 72 -28.58 0.62 4.60
CA THR A 72 -28.27 0.12 3.26
C THR A 72 -27.81 1.25 2.35
N VAL A 73 -26.87 0.97 1.46
CA VAL A 73 -26.38 1.94 0.47
C VAL A 73 -27.48 2.27 -0.54
N ALA A 74 -27.70 3.56 -0.76
CA ALA A 74 -28.68 4.07 -1.72
C ALA A 74 -28.21 3.82 -3.16
N ALA A 75 -29.14 3.77 -4.11
CA ALA A 75 -28.77 3.53 -5.52
C ALA A 75 -27.97 4.70 -6.14
N ASP A 76 -28.15 5.91 -5.62
CA ASP A 76 -27.53 7.16 -6.06
C ASP A 76 -26.33 7.58 -5.18
N PHE A 77 -25.71 6.62 -4.47
CA PHE A 77 -24.61 6.88 -3.53
C PHE A 77 -23.40 7.62 -4.13
N GLN A 78 -23.25 7.62 -5.45
CA GLN A 78 -22.21 8.35 -6.16
C GLN A 78 -22.38 9.88 -6.07
N MET A 79 -23.63 10.36 -5.93
CA MET A 79 -23.96 11.79 -5.84
C MET A 79 -24.60 12.19 -4.50
N ASP A 80 -25.01 11.23 -3.66
CA ASP A 80 -25.47 11.46 -2.29
C ASP A 80 -24.76 10.54 -1.28
N PHE A 81 -23.95 11.14 -0.41
CA PHE A 81 -23.14 10.40 0.57
C PHE A 81 -23.87 10.10 1.87
N SER A 82 -25.17 10.41 1.97
CA SER A 82 -25.99 10.17 3.16
C SER A 82 -25.94 8.72 3.64
N SER A 83 -25.89 7.76 2.70
CA SER A 83 -25.91 6.32 2.98
C SER A 83 -24.52 5.69 3.25
N LEU A 84 -23.43 6.40 2.95
CA LEU A 84 -22.04 5.88 3.03
C LEU A 84 -21.35 6.11 4.38
N ARG A 85 -22.09 6.63 5.37
CA ARG A 85 -21.55 6.97 6.69
C ARG A 85 -21.26 5.70 7.48
N TRP A 86 -20.03 5.52 7.95
CA TRP A 86 -19.70 4.42 8.87
C TRP A 86 -20.41 4.61 10.21
N ASP A 87 -20.73 3.50 10.89
CA ASP A 87 -21.37 3.54 12.19
C ASP A 87 -20.41 4.09 13.26
N ARG A 88 -20.53 5.39 13.54
CA ARG A 88 -19.66 6.11 14.48
C ARG A 88 -19.74 5.58 15.91
N SER A 89 -20.84 4.92 16.29
CA SER A 89 -20.97 4.28 17.61
C SER A 89 -20.06 3.07 17.78
N LYS A 90 -19.51 2.55 16.67
CA LYS A 90 -18.62 1.40 16.62
C LYS A 90 -17.19 1.77 16.19
N MET A 91 -16.84 3.05 16.23
CA MET A 91 -15.47 3.52 16.05
C MET A 91 -14.75 3.56 17.39
N ASP A 92 -13.47 3.20 17.38
CA ASP A 92 -12.56 3.46 18.50
C ASP A 92 -12.14 4.92 18.44
N LYS A 93 -12.57 5.76 19.38
CA LYS A 93 -12.26 7.21 19.36
C LYS A 93 -10.83 7.50 19.85
N THR A 94 -9.87 6.79 19.27
CA THR A 94 -8.45 6.88 19.58
C THR A 94 -7.72 7.25 18.30
N LEU A 95 -6.91 8.30 18.35
CA LEU A 95 -5.99 8.68 17.29
C LEU A 95 -4.70 7.90 17.45
N ASN A 96 -4.17 7.43 16.33
CA ASN A 96 -2.90 6.74 16.24
C ASN A 96 -2.13 7.28 15.02
N PRO A 97 -0.85 7.70 15.14
CA PRO A 97 -0.13 8.28 14.02
C PRO A 97 0.12 7.27 12.88
N ALA A 98 0.23 5.96 13.13
CA ALA A 98 0.33 5.00 12.03
C ALA A 98 -0.95 4.94 11.20
N ALA A 99 -2.14 4.99 11.81
CA ALA A 99 -3.41 5.02 11.11
C ALA A 99 -3.57 6.29 10.26
N MET A 100 -3.25 7.46 10.84
CA MET A 100 -3.24 8.72 10.10
C MET A 100 -2.21 8.71 8.95
N GLY A 101 -1.01 8.17 9.19
CA GLY A 101 0.04 8.03 8.18
C GLY A 101 -0.34 7.10 7.03
N GLN A 102 -0.89 5.92 7.31
CA GLN A 102 -1.28 4.96 6.25
C GLN A 102 -2.50 5.45 5.46
N THR A 103 -3.45 6.13 6.10
CA THR A 103 -4.57 6.77 5.39
C THR A 103 -4.08 7.91 4.51
N MET A 104 -3.12 8.72 5.00
CA MET A 104 -2.47 9.78 4.22
C MET A 104 -1.69 9.22 3.03
N LEU A 105 -0.98 8.11 3.20
CA LEU A 105 -0.26 7.44 2.11
C LEU A 105 -1.23 6.96 1.02
N LYS A 106 -2.40 6.44 1.42
CA LYS A 106 -3.45 6.05 0.49
C LYS A 106 -4.05 7.25 -0.24
N GLN A 107 -4.33 8.34 0.49
CA GLN A 107 -4.79 9.61 -0.09
C GLN A 107 -3.79 10.14 -1.12
N TYR A 108 -2.49 10.07 -0.84
CA TYR A 108 -1.43 10.42 -1.80
C TYR A 108 -1.52 9.62 -3.09
N PHE A 109 -1.60 8.27 -3.02
CA PHE A 109 -1.60 7.47 -4.25
C PHE A 109 -2.80 7.78 -5.15
N TRP A 110 -3.96 8.06 -4.57
CA TRP A 110 -5.13 8.50 -5.32
C TRP A 110 -4.99 9.94 -5.83
N ALA A 111 -4.55 10.88 -4.99
CA ALA A 111 -4.36 12.26 -5.41
C ALA A 111 -3.32 12.39 -6.53
N LYS A 112 -2.21 11.64 -6.46
CA LYS A 112 -1.18 11.59 -7.49
C LYS A 112 -1.76 11.16 -8.84
N ASP A 113 -2.56 10.10 -8.85
CA ASP A 113 -3.18 9.57 -10.07
C ASP A 113 -4.23 10.55 -10.61
N MET A 114 -5.13 10.99 -9.74
CA MET A 114 -6.28 11.82 -10.09
C MET A 114 -5.90 13.23 -10.56
N LEU A 115 -4.85 13.83 -9.99
CA LEU A 115 -4.39 15.18 -10.33
C LEU A 115 -3.17 15.18 -11.27
N GLY A 116 -2.74 14.02 -11.77
CA GLY A 116 -1.58 13.91 -12.66
C GLY A 116 -1.82 14.40 -14.09
N ALA A 117 -3.04 14.82 -14.41
CA ALA A 117 -3.46 15.31 -15.72
C ALA A 117 -4.56 16.38 -15.59
N PHE A 118 -5.01 16.89 -16.74
CA PHE A 118 -6.14 17.81 -16.88
C PHE A 118 -7.26 17.16 -17.70
N HIS A 119 -8.39 17.85 -17.88
CA HIS A 119 -9.46 17.44 -18.79
C HIS A 119 -10.19 18.63 -19.43
N ASP A 120 -10.94 18.39 -20.51
CA ASP A 120 -11.82 19.37 -21.15
C ASP A 120 -13.28 19.29 -20.65
N SER A 121 -14.15 20.23 -21.07
CA SER A 121 -15.57 20.20 -20.69
C SER A 121 -16.36 18.97 -21.17
N GLU A 122 -15.80 18.20 -22.11
CA GLU A 122 -16.39 16.96 -22.62
C GLU A 122 -15.88 15.73 -21.86
N ASP A 123 -15.11 15.94 -20.78
CA ASP A 123 -14.53 14.91 -19.91
C ASP A 123 -13.41 14.09 -20.60
N ASN A 124 -12.80 14.64 -21.64
CA ASN A 124 -11.62 14.01 -22.27
C ASN A 124 -10.36 14.43 -21.52
N THR A 125 -9.54 13.45 -21.14
CA THR A 125 -8.23 13.69 -20.52
C THR A 125 -7.30 14.49 -21.44
N ILE A 126 -6.63 15.47 -20.85
CA ILE A 126 -5.56 16.28 -21.42
C ILE A 126 -4.29 16.00 -20.62
N GLU A 127 -3.30 15.39 -21.26
CA GLU A 127 -1.98 15.18 -20.66
C GLU A 127 -1.30 16.53 -20.40
N ALA A 128 -0.74 16.72 -19.20
CA ALA A 128 0.04 17.90 -18.89
C ALA A 128 1.39 17.85 -19.63
N ASP A 129 1.75 18.94 -20.32
CA ASP A 129 2.99 19.04 -21.11
C ASP A 129 3.91 20.19 -20.69
N GLY A 130 3.54 20.89 -19.60
CA GLY A 130 4.24 22.06 -19.09
C GLY A 130 3.94 23.35 -19.86
N THR A 131 3.01 23.33 -20.81
CA THR A 131 2.57 24.51 -21.57
C THR A 131 1.07 24.74 -21.51
N ASN A 132 0.28 23.68 -21.31
CA ASN A 132 -1.13 23.75 -20.98
C ASN A 132 -1.34 23.93 -19.47
N SER A 133 -2.37 24.68 -19.10
CA SER A 133 -2.74 24.93 -17.71
C SER A 133 -4.24 25.24 -17.62
N PRO A 134 -4.93 24.81 -16.54
CA PRO A 134 -6.26 25.31 -16.18
C PRO A 134 -6.28 26.81 -15.88
N ASP A 135 -5.13 27.42 -15.58
CA ASP A 135 -5.02 28.78 -15.13
C ASP A 135 -4.87 29.82 -16.25
N SER A 136 -5.14 31.06 -15.87
CA SER A 136 -4.97 32.25 -16.69
C SER A 136 -3.47 32.51 -16.94
N LEU A 137 -3.12 32.94 -18.14
CA LEU A 137 -1.73 33.21 -18.51
C LEU A 137 -1.02 34.17 -17.53
N ASN A 138 0.06 33.69 -16.89
CA ASN A 138 0.84 34.39 -15.86
C ASN A 138 0.07 34.71 -14.56
N SER A 139 -0.92 33.91 -14.20
CA SER A 139 -1.68 34.03 -12.97
C SER A 139 -2.00 32.64 -12.45
N PRO A 140 -1.94 32.40 -11.12
CA PRO A 140 -2.36 31.13 -10.54
C PRO A 140 -3.88 31.10 -10.38
N HIS A 141 -4.64 31.61 -11.35
CA HIS A 141 -6.09 31.72 -11.20
C HIS A 141 -6.77 31.08 -12.38
N PHE A 142 -7.66 30.15 -12.07
CA PHE A 142 -8.44 29.39 -13.03
C PHE A 142 -9.03 30.27 -14.15
N ASP A 143 -8.80 29.88 -15.40
CA ASP A 143 -9.39 30.54 -16.57
C ASP A 143 -10.65 29.78 -17.03
N PRO A 144 -11.86 30.30 -16.75
CA PRO A 144 -13.09 29.61 -17.14
C PRO A 144 -13.34 29.60 -18.66
N PHE A 145 -12.47 30.21 -19.47
CA PHE A 145 -12.61 30.34 -20.92
C PHE A 145 -11.61 29.50 -21.72
N ASN A 146 -10.61 28.87 -21.09
CA ASN A 146 -9.60 28.07 -21.79
C ASN A 146 -10.01 26.61 -22.06
N ASN A 147 -11.12 26.16 -21.45
CA ASN A 147 -11.65 24.79 -21.53
C ASN A 147 -10.69 23.71 -21.01
N ILE A 148 -9.93 24.01 -19.94
CA ILE A 148 -9.02 23.08 -19.27
C ILE A 148 -9.35 23.09 -17.78
N TYR A 149 -9.54 21.92 -17.19
CA TYR A 149 -9.93 21.73 -15.79
C TYR A 149 -8.93 20.78 -15.10
N TYR A 150 -8.86 20.85 -13.78
CA TYR A 150 -7.93 20.00 -13.00
C TYR A 150 -8.37 18.53 -12.99
N GLY A 151 -7.41 17.62 -13.06
CA GLY A 151 -7.59 16.17 -12.96
C GLY A 151 -7.91 15.48 -14.29
N GLY A 152 -7.74 14.15 -14.35
CA GLY A 152 -7.88 13.38 -15.59
C GLY A 152 -9.30 13.29 -16.17
N ASN A 153 -10.31 13.57 -15.34
CA ASN A 153 -11.73 13.73 -15.65
C ASN A 153 -12.39 14.56 -14.52
N ASN A 154 -13.66 14.87 -14.66
CA ASN A 154 -14.43 15.67 -13.70
C ASN A 154 -14.32 15.10 -12.26
N LEU A 155 -14.52 13.78 -12.11
CA LEU A 155 -14.54 13.12 -10.80
C LEU A 155 -13.15 13.07 -10.16
N ASP A 156 -12.13 12.75 -10.96
CA ASP A 156 -10.73 12.71 -10.52
C ASP A 156 -10.27 14.09 -10.07
N GLY A 157 -10.56 15.15 -10.83
CA GLY A 157 -10.27 16.52 -10.45
C GLY A 157 -10.83 16.91 -9.09
N PHE A 158 -12.10 16.58 -8.86
CA PHE A 158 -12.77 16.91 -7.60
C PHE A 158 -12.24 16.08 -6.44
N ILE A 159 -12.17 14.76 -6.58
CA ILE A 159 -11.73 13.87 -5.49
C ILE A 159 -10.25 14.11 -5.19
N GLY A 160 -9.40 14.27 -6.20
CA GLY A 160 -7.98 14.51 -6.03
C GLY A 160 -7.69 15.77 -5.20
N GLN A 161 -8.41 16.87 -5.46
CA GLN A 161 -8.31 18.09 -4.67
C GLN A 161 -8.80 17.86 -3.22
N VAL A 162 -9.92 17.15 -3.03
CA VAL A 162 -10.43 16.83 -1.68
C VAL A 162 -9.41 16.00 -0.88
N LEU A 163 -8.83 14.95 -1.45
CA LEU A 163 -7.86 14.08 -0.78
C LEU A 163 -6.57 14.84 -0.44
N THR A 164 -6.16 15.78 -1.30
CA THR A 164 -5.01 16.66 -1.07
C THR A 164 -5.28 17.60 0.11
N ALA A 165 -6.44 18.26 0.13
CA ALA A 165 -6.84 19.13 1.22
C ALA A 165 -6.92 18.40 2.57
N GLU A 166 -7.50 17.18 2.59
CA GLU A 166 -7.53 16.33 3.78
C GLU A 166 -6.13 16.03 4.32
N SER A 167 -5.18 15.74 3.43
CA SER A 167 -3.80 15.39 3.81
C SER A 167 -3.04 16.60 4.39
N ILE A 168 -3.20 17.78 3.79
CA ILE A 168 -2.64 19.04 4.32
C ILE A 168 -3.21 19.32 5.72
N ASN A 169 -4.53 19.18 5.86
CA ASN A 169 -5.25 19.36 7.10
C ASN A 169 -4.78 18.42 8.22
N LYS A 170 -4.55 17.15 7.87
CA LYS A 170 -4.02 16.13 8.78
C LYS A 170 -2.63 16.47 9.30
N VAL A 171 -1.74 16.96 8.43
CA VAL A 171 -0.40 17.41 8.83
C VAL A 171 -0.50 18.60 9.77
N LEU A 172 -1.30 19.61 9.43
CA LEU A 172 -1.53 20.78 10.29
C LEU A 172 -2.12 20.38 11.65
N PHE A 173 -3.11 19.50 11.68
CA PHE A 173 -3.69 18.99 12.91
C PHE A 173 -2.63 18.31 13.78
N THR A 174 -1.80 17.47 13.17
CA THR A 174 -0.73 16.73 13.84
C THR A 174 0.30 17.66 14.47
N ILE A 175 0.86 18.62 13.71
CA ILE A 175 1.90 19.51 14.24
C ILE A 175 1.37 20.56 15.22
N ASN A 176 0.09 20.94 15.13
CA ASN A 176 -0.49 21.97 15.99
C ASN A 176 -1.12 21.44 17.29
N ASN A 177 -1.58 20.18 17.29
CA ASN A 177 -2.36 19.63 18.41
C ASN A 177 -1.78 18.34 19.00
N LEU A 178 -0.98 17.59 18.25
CA LEU A 178 -0.54 16.25 18.67
C LEU A 178 0.94 16.18 19.07
N ALA A 179 1.68 17.29 19.03
CA ALA A 179 3.06 17.31 19.48
C ALA A 179 3.12 17.18 21.00
N TYR A 180 3.77 16.15 21.51
CA TYR A 180 3.86 15.81 22.92
C TYR A 180 5.28 16.03 23.44
N ASP A 181 5.41 16.74 24.55
CA ASP A 181 6.70 17.09 25.18
C ASP A 181 7.11 16.14 26.33
N GLY A 182 6.36 15.05 26.53
CA GLY A 182 6.49 14.16 27.69
C GLY A 182 5.52 14.46 28.83
N THR A 183 4.83 15.61 28.80
CA THR A 183 3.87 16.06 29.82
C THR A 183 2.53 16.47 29.23
N SER A 184 2.52 17.23 28.13
CA SER A 184 1.32 17.80 27.53
C SER A 184 1.38 17.80 26.00
N LEU A 185 0.20 17.75 25.39
CA LEU A 185 0.02 17.98 23.96
C LEU A 185 0.10 19.47 23.64
N GLY A 186 0.59 19.81 22.46
CA GLY A 186 0.71 21.16 21.97
C GLY A 186 1.18 21.22 20.52
N MET A 187 1.86 22.32 20.19
CA MET A 187 2.38 22.61 18.85
C MET A 187 3.89 22.38 18.77
N VAL A 188 4.35 21.86 17.63
CA VAL A 188 5.75 21.94 17.19
C VAL A 188 5.84 22.86 15.97
N ASP A 189 6.76 23.82 16.01
CA ASP A 189 7.10 24.64 14.83
C ASP A 189 8.19 23.92 14.01
N PRO A 190 7.88 23.37 12.82
CA PRO A 190 8.85 22.59 12.06
C PRO A 190 10.06 23.40 11.57
N MET A 191 9.92 24.72 11.45
CA MET A 191 10.98 25.60 10.95
C MET A 191 12.11 25.77 11.95
N THR A 192 11.76 25.85 13.24
CA THR A 192 12.71 26.12 14.33
C THR A 192 13.04 24.90 15.19
N TYR A 193 12.33 23.78 14.98
CA TYR A 193 12.50 22.57 15.78
C TYR A 193 13.92 22.01 15.78
N ASN A 194 14.39 21.66 16.99
CA ASN A 194 15.60 20.91 17.25
C ASN A 194 15.41 20.08 18.54
N PRO A 195 15.48 18.74 18.50
CA PRO A 195 15.27 17.88 19.66
C PRO A 195 16.28 18.11 20.79
N GLN A 196 17.45 18.71 20.51
CA GLN A 196 18.42 19.08 21.55
C GLN A 196 17.90 20.18 22.48
N ASN A 197 16.91 20.97 22.04
CA ASN A 197 16.28 22.02 22.84
C ASN A 197 15.03 21.54 23.60
N GLY A 198 14.72 20.25 23.50
CA GLY A 198 13.49 19.65 24.02
C GLY A 198 12.81 18.81 22.94
N ILE A 199 12.49 17.55 23.26
CA ILE A 199 11.86 16.64 22.30
C ILE A 199 10.35 16.91 22.29
N GLN A 200 9.81 17.10 21.10
CA GLN A 200 8.36 17.13 20.84
C GLN A 200 8.05 16.05 19.81
N TYR A 201 7.35 14.98 20.19
CA TYR A 201 7.08 13.80 19.36
C TYR A 201 5.60 13.47 19.30
N PHE A 202 5.20 12.52 18.46
CA PHE A 202 3.80 12.12 18.32
C PHE A 202 3.56 10.80 19.08
N PRO A 203 2.75 10.80 20.15
CA PRO A 203 2.55 9.64 21.03
C PRO A 203 1.70 8.55 20.36
N HIS A 204 1.82 7.31 20.84
CA HIS A 204 1.20 6.14 20.23
C HIS A 204 -0.34 6.21 20.20
N ARG A 205 -0.95 6.69 21.29
CA ARG A 205 -2.41 6.81 21.39
C ARG A 205 -2.86 8.08 22.10
N VAL A 206 -3.80 8.77 21.45
CA VAL A 206 -4.52 9.93 21.99
C VAL A 206 -6.02 9.67 21.90
N ALA A 207 -6.68 9.54 23.04
CA ALA A 207 -8.13 9.43 23.10
C ALA A 207 -8.78 10.77 22.78
N VAL A 208 -9.93 10.71 22.09
CA VAL A 208 -10.73 11.88 21.72
C VAL A 208 -12.09 11.81 22.36
N THR A 209 -12.44 12.87 23.07
CA THR A 209 -13.83 13.14 23.46
C THR A 209 -14.49 13.96 22.36
N GLU A 210 -15.65 13.52 21.90
CA GLU A 210 -16.45 14.23 20.90
C GLU A 210 -17.77 14.69 21.49
N THR A 211 -18.22 15.89 21.10
CA THR A 211 -19.53 16.44 21.45
C THR A 211 -20.42 16.51 20.20
N ILE A 212 -21.63 15.98 20.32
CA ILE A 212 -22.66 16.11 19.27
C ILE A 212 -23.22 17.54 19.33
N LEU A 213 -23.04 18.30 18.25
CA LEU A 213 -23.57 19.65 18.14
C LEU A 213 -25.06 19.65 17.78
N ASN A 214 -25.44 18.85 16.78
CA ASN A 214 -26.82 18.63 16.30
C ASN A 214 -26.88 17.27 15.56
N GLU A 215 -28.07 16.66 15.44
CA GLU A 215 -28.29 15.40 14.68
C GLU A 215 -27.87 15.51 13.20
N MET A 216 -27.92 16.73 12.63
CA MET A 216 -27.54 17.00 11.24
C MET A 216 -26.11 17.52 11.07
N LEU A 217 -25.32 17.65 12.16
CA LEU A 217 -23.95 18.16 12.11
C LEU A 217 -22.93 17.12 12.55
N PRO A 218 -21.71 17.14 11.96
CA PRO A 218 -20.62 16.29 12.42
C PRO A 218 -20.28 16.56 13.89
N PRO A 219 -19.89 15.53 14.67
CA PRO A 219 -19.42 15.75 16.03
C PRO A 219 -18.17 16.61 16.05
N ALA A 220 -18.10 17.55 16.99
CA ALA A 220 -16.92 18.35 17.25
C ALA A 220 -15.99 17.63 18.23
N MET A 221 -14.68 17.78 18.03
CA MET A 221 -13.68 17.41 19.01
C MET A 221 -13.77 18.34 20.23
N ASP A 222 -13.80 17.76 21.43
CA ASP A 222 -13.89 18.48 22.71
C ASP A 222 -12.58 18.40 23.49
N GLU A 223 -12.03 17.19 23.68
CA GLU A 223 -10.82 16.95 24.46
C GLU A 223 -9.89 15.93 23.78
N LEU A 224 -8.58 16.16 23.92
CA LEU A 224 -7.52 15.23 23.55
C LEU A 224 -6.76 14.78 24.81
N ALA A 225 -6.70 13.47 25.04
CA ALA A 225 -6.02 12.89 26.19
C ALA A 225 -5.02 11.82 25.76
N VAL A 226 -3.73 11.99 26.12
CA VAL A 226 -2.71 10.97 25.85
C VAL A 226 -2.99 9.74 26.73
N THR A 227 -3.27 8.61 26.10
CA THR A 227 -3.56 7.33 26.78
C THR A 227 -2.40 6.35 26.68
N ASP A 228 -1.55 6.50 25.65
CA ASP A 228 -0.26 5.84 25.55
C ASP A 228 0.79 6.87 25.10
N ALA A 229 1.63 7.28 26.04
CA ALA A 229 2.67 8.27 25.81
C ALA A 229 3.89 7.70 25.09
N SER A 230 3.99 6.39 24.86
CA SER A 230 5.15 5.85 24.17
C SER A 230 5.23 6.31 22.71
N SER A 231 6.45 6.46 22.19
CA SER A 231 6.69 6.64 20.77
C SER A 231 6.87 5.27 20.14
N HIS A 232 6.01 4.90 19.19
CA HIS A 232 6.14 3.69 18.40
C HIS A 232 6.78 4.02 17.05
N LEU A 233 7.77 3.22 16.66
CA LEU A 233 8.58 3.45 15.47
C LEU A 233 7.73 3.44 14.20
N TRP A 234 6.78 2.50 14.10
CA TRP A 234 5.87 2.42 12.96
C TRP A 234 4.94 3.62 12.84
N ASP A 235 4.48 4.18 13.96
CA ASP A 235 3.66 5.40 13.97
C ASP A 235 4.40 6.56 13.31
N GLN A 236 5.67 6.73 13.68
CA GLN A 236 6.53 7.78 13.13
C GLN A 236 6.83 7.51 11.64
N TRP A 237 7.29 6.30 11.29
CA TRP A 237 7.68 6.00 9.91
C TRP A 237 6.51 6.00 8.94
N SER A 238 5.34 5.49 9.35
CA SER A 238 4.13 5.49 8.54
C SER A 238 3.74 6.92 8.15
N PHE A 239 3.73 7.83 9.12
CA PHE A 239 3.38 9.23 8.88
C PHE A 239 4.47 9.95 8.08
N LEU A 240 5.74 9.73 8.42
CA LEU A 240 6.88 10.29 7.67
C LEU A 240 6.84 9.87 6.20
N TRP A 241 6.56 8.59 5.92
CA TRP A 241 6.50 8.11 4.55
C TRP A 241 5.45 8.88 3.74
N ALA A 242 4.22 8.98 4.24
CA ALA A 242 3.18 9.73 3.55
C ALA A 242 3.54 11.23 3.38
N ALA A 243 4.17 11.85 4.38
CA ALA A 243 4.57 13.26 4.30
C ALA A 243 5.66 13.48 3.24
N LEU A 244 6.60 12.54 3.09
CA LEU A 244 7.64 12.57 2.06
C LEU A 244 7.07 12.42 0.64
N GLU A 245 6.05 11.58 0.47
CA GLU A 245 5.38 11.41 -0.82
C GLU A 245 4.64 12.68 -1.25
N PHE A 246 3.88 13.30 -0.34
CA PHE A 246 3.25 14.59 -0.65
C PHE A 246 4.26 15.72 -0.81
N LYS A 247 5.35 15.76 -0.04
CA LYS A 247 6.45 16.71 -0.27
C LYS A 247 6.93 16.62 -1.72
N ASN A 248 7.18 15.41 -2.23
CA ASN A 248 7.63 15.18 -3.59
C ASN A 248 6.64 15.75 -4.62
N MET A 249 5.37 15.35 -4.52
CA MET A 249 4.29 15.83 -5.38
C MET A 249 4.15 17.36 -5.38
N MET A 250 4.42 18.00 -4.24
CA MET A 250 4.31 19.46 -4.05
C MET A 250 5.63 20.20 -4.32
N ASP A 251 6.72 19.53 -4.72
CA ASP A 251 8.03 20.17 -4.80
C ASP A 251 8.13 21.10 -6.02
N PRO A 252 8.28 22.42 -5.83
CA PRO A 252 8.30 23.37 -6.93
C PRO A 252 9.57 23.28 -7.78
N ASN A 253 10.58 22.50 -7.36
CA ASN A 253 11.85 22.38 -8.07
C ASN A 253 11.91 21.16 -8.98
N ILE A 254 10.95 20.23 -8.88
CA ILE A 254 10.90 19.04 -9.75
C ILE A 254 10.15 19.41 -11.01
N ASN A 255 10.83 19.39 -12.15
CA ASN A 255 10.25 19.78 -13.45
C ASN A 255 10.36 18.61 -14.44
N ASP A 256 9.47 17.64 -14.29
CA ASP A 256 9.33 16.48 -15.17
C ASP A 256 7.85 16.23 -15.52
N ALA A 257 7.63 15.28 -16.44
CA ALA A 257 6.30 15.00 -16.96
C ALA A 257 5.28 14.56 -15.89
N GLU A 258 5.73 13.96 -14.78
CA GLU A 258 4.83 13.57 -13.69
C GLU A 258 4.39 14.79 -12.86
N HIS A 259 5.17 15.88 -12.85
CA HIS A 259 4.94 17.05 -12.00
C HIS A 259 4.33 18.26 -12.71
N PHE A 260 4.24 18.25 -14.04
CA PHE A 260 3.69 19.39 -14.79
C PHE A 260 2.29 19.77 -14.34
N ALA A 261 1.40 18.79 -14.12
CA ALA A 261 0.06 19.08 -13.61
C ALA A 261 0.10 19.61 -12.17
N PHE A 262 0.99 19.08 -11.32
CA PHE A 262 1.08 19.45 -9.91
C PHE A 262 1.58 20.88 -9.70
N HIS A 263 2.37 21.43 -10.63
CA HIS A 263 2.77 22.84 -10.55
C HIS A 263 1.56 23.77 -10.47
N GLU A 264 0.58 23.58 -11.34
CA GLU A 264 -0.68 24.37 -11.36
C GLU A 264 -1.57 24.04 -10.15
N VAL A 265 -1.38 22.90 -9.47
CA VAL A 265 -2.15 22.56 -8.26
C VAL A 265 -1.63 23.32 -7.03
N PHE A 266 -0.32 23.64 -6.99
CA PHE A 266 0.39 24.18 -5.82
C PHE A 266 1.06 25.54 -6.07
N ASP A 267 0.58 26.33 -7.04
CA ASP A 267 1.15 27.64 -7.40
C ASP A 267 0.46 28.83 -6.73
N GLY A 268 -0.61 28.59 -5.95
CA GLY A 268 -1.39 29.64 -5.30
C GLY A 268 -2.87 29.28 -5.14
N ASP A 269 -3.44 28.57 -6.11
CA ASP A 269 -4.86 28.20 -6.16
C ASP A 269 -5.01 27.00 -7.12
N PRO A 270 -5.53 25.83 -6.66
CA PRO A 270 -6.33 25.61 -5.45
C PRO A 270 -5.57 25.65 -4.13
N PHE A 271 -4.25 25.39 -4.13
CA PHE A 271 -3.47 25.32 -2.90
C PHE A 271 -2.38 26.39 -2.82
N PRO A 272 -2.08 26.92 -1.62
CA PRO A 272 -1.11 27.99 -1.48
C PRO A 272 0.27 27.64 -2.03
N ALA A 273 0.89 28.60 -2.72
CA ALA A 273 2.25 28.49 -3.19
C ALA A 273 3.27 28.31 -2.04
N PRO A 274 4.45 27.75 -2.34
CA PRO A 274 5.52 27.58 -1.35
C PRO A 274 6.01 28.92 -0.80
N MET A 275 6.58 28.88 0.41
CA MET A 275 7.09 30.03 1.16
C MET A 275 8.14 30.83 0.39
N ALA A 276 8.90 30.20 -0.50
CA ALA A 276 9.86 30.89 -1.37
C ALA A 276 9.19 31.94 -2.28
N VAL A 277 7.89 31.77 -2.56
CA VAL A 277 7.08 32.67 -3.39
C VAL A 277 6.29 33.65 -2.53
N THR A 278 5.59 33.16 -1.50
CA THR A 278 4.61 33.95 -0.73
C THR A 278 5.19 34.59 0.54
N GLY A 279 6.32 34.08 1.05
CA GLY A 279 6.87 34.42 2.36
C GLY A 279 6.17 33.76 3.55
N MET A 280 5.15 32.92 3.32
CA MET A 280 4.45 32.14 4.34
C MET A 280 4.51 30.64 4.01
N PRO A 281 4.65 29.74 5.00
CA PRO A 281 4.66 28.30 4.74
C PRO A 281 3.43 27.81 3.97
N GLY A 282 3.65 27.28 2.77
CA GLY A 282 2.64 26.56 2.00
C GLY A 282 2.64 25.06 2.32
N PRO A 283 1.76 24.27 1.68
CA PRO A 283 1.69 22.82 1.84
C PRO A 283 3.04 22.11 1.67
N PHE A 284 3.82 22.49 0.66
CA PHE A 284 5.17 21.96 0.45
C PHE A 284 6.07 22.14 1.69
N ASP A 285 6.10 23.35 2.24
CA ASP A 285 6.94 23.66 3.41
C ASP A 285 6.48 22.93 4.67
N LEU A 286 5.16 22.75 4.83
CA LEU A 286 4.57 22.00 5.92
C LEU A 286 4.93 20.51 5.84
N MET A 287 4.84 19.90 4.66
CA MET A 287 5.23 18.50 4.43
C MET A 287 6.73 18.29 4.66
N MET A 288 7.57 19.18 4.12
CA MET A 288 9.02 19.15 4.31
C MET A 288 9.40 19.33 5.79
N GLY A 289 8.84 20.34 6.45
CA GLY A 289 9.10 20.62 7.86
C GLY A 289 8.69 19.48 8.78
N THR A 290 7.47 18.95 8.59
CA THR A 290 6.96 17.82 9.37
C THR A 290 7.81 16.58 9.18
N SER A 291 8.25 16.31 7.94
CA SER A 291 9.16 15.19 7.64
C SER A 291 10.48 15.31 8.42
N LYS A 292 11.05 16.52 8.48
CA LYS A 292 12.26 16.80 9.29
C LYS A 292 12.01 16.54 10.77
N VAL A 293 10.90 17.02 11.34
CA VAL A 293 10.57 16.82 12.77
C VAL A 293 10.52 15.32 13.10
N ILE A 294 9.75 14.55 12.31
CA ILE A 294 9.58 13.11 12.56
C ILE A 294 10.89 12.35 12.40
N PHE A 295 11.67 12.64 11.36
CA PHE A 295 12.97 12.00 11.15
C PHE A 295 13.94 12.29 12.30
N MET A 296 14.06 13.56 12.72
CA MET A 296 14.93 13.93 13.84
C MET A 296 14.50 13.26 15.16
N ASN A 297 13.19 13.11 15.38
CA ASN A 297 12.66 12.36 16.52
C ASN A 297 12.97 10.86 16.43
N ALA A 298 12.80 10.23 15.27
CA ALA A 298 13.15 8.83 15.06
C ALA A 298 14.65 8.59 15.32
N MET A 299 15.52 9.47 14.81
CA MET A 299 16.96 9.39 15.08
C MET A 299 17.31 9.60 16.55
N THR A 300 16.60 10.47 17.27
CA THR A 300 16.89 10.78 18.67
C THR A 300 16.34 9.73 19.63
N MET A 301 15.11 9.27 19.39
CA MET A 301 14.38 8.42 20.32
C MET A 301 14.53 6.92 20.01
N HIS A 302 14.70 6.55 18.74
CA HIS A 302 14.64 5.15 18.31
C HIS A 302 15.97 4.61 17.80
N PHE A 303 16.83 5.43 17.21
CA PHE A 303 18.10 4.93 16.66
C PHE A 303 19.11 4.63 17.78
N ASN A 304 19.42 3.35 17.95
CA ASN A 304 20.50 2.90 18.81
C ASN A 304 21.82 2.90 18.04
N ALA A 305 22.62 3.94 18.22
CA ALA A 305 23.91 4.08 17.53
C ALA A 305 24.95 3.02 17.90
N THR A 306 24.81 2.34 19.05
CA THR A 306 25.74 1.27 19.46
C THR A 306 25.48 -0.01 18.68
N GLU A 307 24.21 -0.38 18.54
CA GLU A 307 23.79 -1.57 17.79
C GLU A 307 23.62 -1.30 16.28
N GLY A 308 23.49 -0.03 15.89
CA GLY A 308 23.26 0.39 14.51
C GLY A 308 21.86 0.08 14.01
N THR A 309 20.84 0.16 14.87
CA THR A 309 19.46 -0.18 14.51
C THR A 309 18.42 0.66 15.23
N PHE A 310 17.20 0.74 14.67
CA PHE A 310 16.06 1.38 15.33
C PHE A 310 15.31 0.40 16.24
N VAL A 311 15.00 0.84 17.46
CA VAL A 311 14.14 0.08 18.39
C VAL A 311 12.67 0.40 18.17
N ASP A 312 11.79 -0.58 18.35
CA ASP A 312 10.37 -0.46 18.03
C ASP A 312 9.64 0.57 18.88
N VAL A 313 10.01 0.71 20.16
CA VAL A 313 9.32 1.59 21.12
C VAL A 313 10.34 2.41 21.89
N SER A 314 10.01 3.66 22.15
CA SER A 314 10.80 4.58 22.98
C SER A 314 9.88 5.43 23.85
N ASN A 315 10.40 6.01 24.92
CA ASN A 315 9.69 6.91 25.82
C ASN A 315 10.55 8.13 26.16
N LEU A 316 9.99 9.09 26.88
CA LEU A 316 10.77 10.10 27.61
C LEU A 316 10.78 9.77 29.10
N ASP A 317 11.91 10.02 29.76
CA ASP A 317 11.97 10.04 31.23
C ASP A 317 11.41 11.37 31.79
N GLY A 318 11.33 11.46 33.12
CA GLY A 318 10.84 12.66 33.80
C GLY A 318 11.71 13.92 33.61
N SER A 319 12.86 13.81 32.94
CA SER A 319 13.72 14.94 32.55
C SER A 319 13.65 15.26 31.05
N GLY A 320 12.76 14.60 30.30
CA GLY A 320 12.58 14.77 28.87
C GLY A 320 13.68 14.09 28.03
N GLN A 321 14.44 13.16 28.60
CA GLN A 321 15.46 12.40 27.87
C GLN A 321 14.89 11.10 27.29
N PRO A 322 15.32 10.67 26.10
CA PRO A 322 14.80 9.46 25.47
C PRO A 322 15.24 8.20 26.24
N VAL A 323 14.27 7.30 26.43
CA VAL A 323 14.44 5.96 27.01
C VAL A 323 14.04 4.94 25.94
N PRO A 324 14.97 4.58 25.03
CA PRO A 324 14.70 3.57 24.01
C PRO A 324 14.45 2.21 24.66
N GLY A 325 13.52 1.45 24.08
CA GLY A 325 13.35 0.04 24.35
C GLY A 325 14.50 -0.80 23.81
N ASN A 326 14.31 -2.11 23.75
CA ASN A 326 15.36 -3.04 23.31
C ASN A 326 14.88 -4.05 22.24
N THR A 327 13.64 -3.95 21.77
CA THR A 327 13.08 -4.85 20.77
C THR A 327 13.17 -4.22 19.38
N ILE A 328 13.51 -5.05 18.40
CA ILE A 328 13.55 -4.73 16.97
C ILE A 328 12.75 -5.81 16.24
N SER A 329 11.59 -5.45 15.71
CA SER A 329 10.81 -6.32 14.83
C SER A 329 11.39 -6.31 13.42
N ALA A 330 11.37 -7.45 12.74
CA ALA A 330 11.80 -7.56 11.35
C ALA A 330 10.96 -6.68 10.41
N GLU A 331 9.69 -6.49 10.74
CA GLU A 331 8.76 -5.66 9.98
C GLU A 331 9.16 -4.18 10.03
N ASN A 332 9.32 -3.61 11.23
CA ASN A 332 9.80 -2.23 11.37
C ASN A 332 11.22 -2.05 10.84
N ALA A 333 12.09 -3.04 11.07
CA ALA A 333 13.45 -3.01 10.54
C ALA A 333 13.47 -2.92 9.01
N GLY A 334 12.64 -3.70 8.32
CA GLY A 334 12.51 -3.68 6.86
C GLY A 334 11.88 -2.39 6.35
N TYR A 335 10.80 -1.92 6.98
CA TYR A 335 10.15 -0.67 6.58
C TYR A 335 10.97 0.59 6.87
N ALA A 336 11.78 0.58 7.94
CA ALA A 336 12.72 1.67 8.19
C ALA A 336 13.65 1.88 6.99
N LEU A 337 14.09 0.81 6.30
CA LEU A 337 14.89 0.94 5.08
C LEU A 337 14.12 1.60 3.94
N VAL A 338 12.83 1.27 3.78
CA VAL A 338 11.97 1.86 2.75
C VAL A 338 11.84 3.36 2.96
N VAL A 339 11.50 3.78 4.18
CA VAL A 339 11.26 5.21 4.45
C VAL A 339 12.57 5.99 4.52
N LEU A 340 13.68 5.40 5.00
CA LEU A 340 15.00 6.01 4.93
C LEU A 340 15.44 6.29 3.49
N ALA A 341 15.24 5.34 2.58
CA ALA A 341 15.58 5.55 1.17
C ALA A 341 14.77 6.70 0.55
N LYS A 342 13.45 6.73 0.79
CA LYS A 342 12.63 7.86 0.35
C LYS A 342 13.08 9.18 0.98
N PHE A 343 13.45 9.17 2.26
CA PHE A 343 13.97 10.36 2.93
C PHE A 343 15.30 10.85 2.31
N ILE A 344 16.20 9.94 1.95
CA ILE A 344 17.47 10.25 1.27
C ILE A 344 17.21 10.96 -0.07
N GLU A 345 16.26 10.46 -0.85
CA GLU A 345 15.85 11.09 -2.12
C GLU A 345 15.31 12.50 -1.90
N GLU A 346 14.37 12.65 -0.96
CA GLU A 346 13.66 13.92 -0.74
C GLU A 346 14.49 15.01 -0.08
N PHE A 347 15.53 14.64 0.67
CA PHE A 347 16.44 15.55 1.38
C PHE A 347 17.84 15.58 0.76
N ALA A 348 17.98 15.16 -0.50
CA ALA A 348 19.25 15.13 -1.22
C ALA A 348 20.01 16.48 -1.11
N TYR A 349 21.33 16.38 -1.00
CA TYR A 349 22.26 17.49 -0.82
C TYR A 349 22.12 18.28 0.49
N THR A 350 21.43 17.73 1.49
CA THR A 350 21.34 18.32 2.83
C THR A 350 22.13 17.50 3.87
N PRO A 351 22.46 18.07 5.05
CA PRO A 351 23.04 17.27 6.14
C PRO A 351 22.15 16.11 6.61
N LEU A 352 20.83 16.19 6.41
CA LEU A 352 19.89 15.15 6.79
C LEU A 352 19.98 13.93 5.87
N GLU A 353 20.33 14.12 4.59
CA GLU A 353 20.63 13.03 3.66
C GLU A 353 21.76 12.14 4.19
N ILE A 354 22.87 12.76 4.59
CA ILE A 354 24.05 12.04 5.09
C ILE A 354 23.68 11.19 6.32
N MET A 355 22.94 11.79 7.26
CA MET A 355 22.46 11.09 8.45
C MET A 355 21.55 9.91 8.10
N ALA A 356 20.67 10.07 7.12
CA ALA A 356 19.79 9.00 6.65
C ALA A 356 20.56 7.88 5.92
N ILE A 357 21.57 8.21 5.09
CA ILE A 357 22.46 7.22 4.44
C ILE A 357 23.22 6.40 5.49
N GLU A 358 23.75 7.04 6.53
CA GLU A 358 24.44 6.36 7.62
C GLU A 358 23.50 5.41 8.37
N ALA A 359 22.30 5.89 8.72
CA ALA A 359 21.28 5.08 9.38
C ALA A 359 20.81 3.90 8.52
N LEU A 360 20.59 4.11 7.22
CA LEU A 360 20.20 3.08 6.25
C LEU A 360 21.23 1.96 6.19
N ASN A 361 22.51 2.33 6.06
CA ASN A 361 23.60 1.35 6.01
C ASN A 361 23.76 0.60 7.33
N ALA A 362 23.67 1.30 8.47
CA ALA A 362 23.73 0.68 9.79
C ALA A 362 22.60 -0.33 10.00
N GLN A 363 21.35 0.09 9.75
CA GLN A 363 20.16 -0.74 9.88
C GLN A 363 20.23 -1.98 8.97
N THR A 364 20.64 -1.79 7.71
CA THR A 364 20.78 -2.90 6.76
C THR A 364 21.81 -3.92 7.24
N ASN A 365 22.97 -3.45 7.71
CA ASN A 365 24.00 -4.32 8.26
C ASN A 365 23.53 -5.06 9.52
N PHE A 366 22.81 -4.38 10.41
CA PHE A 366 22.21 -5.02 11.58
C PHE A 366 21.26 -6.15 11.19
N ILE A 367 20.35 -5.92 10.23
CA ILE A 367 19.41 -6.94 9.73
C ILE A 367 20.17 -8.19 9.24
N ILE A 368 21.17 -8.00 8.38
CA ILE A 368 21.93 -9.11 7.79
C ILE A 368 22.73 -9.88 8.85
N GLN A 369 23.28 -9.18 9.85
CA GLN A 369 24.15 -9.79 10.85
C GLN A 369 23.39 -10.44 12.01
N ASN A 370 22.26 -9.87 12.42
CA ASN A 370 21.58 -10.23 13.68
C ASN A 370 20.19 -10.86 13.48
N LEU A 371 19.47 -10.49 12.42
CA LEU A 371 18.14 -11.05 12.12
C LEU A 371 18.18 -12.23 11.15
N LYS A 372 19.28 -12.43 10.41
CA LYS A 372 19.39 -13.55 9.48
C LYS A 372 19.46 -14.88 10.23
N ASN A 373 18.58 -15.79 9.87
CA ASN A 373 18.57 -17.14 10.41
C ASN A 373 19.65 -17.99 9.67
N PRO A 374 20.55 -18.67 10.38
CA PRO A 374 21.58 -19.52 9.76
C PRO A 374 21.03 -20.65 8.86
N GLN A 375 19.77 -21.07 9.07
CA GLN A 375 19.05 -22.04 8.24
C GLN A 375 18.32 -21.41 7.04
N GLY A 376 18.34 -20.09 6.89
CA GLY A 376 17.72 -19.32 5.81
C GLY A 376 16.58 -18.40 6.26
N GLY A 377 16.39 -17.30 5.52
CA GLY A 377 15.43 -16.25 5.87
C GLY A 377 15.82 -15.47 7.12
N PHE A 378 14.84 -14.82 7.75
CA PHE A 378 15.03 -13.96 8.92
C PHE A 378 14.13 -14.36 10.08
N PHE A 379 14.60 -14.11 11.30
CA PHE A 379 13.81 -14.16 12.52
C PHE A 379 12.77 -13.03 12.55
N ASN A 380 11.70 -13.19 13.33
CA ASN A 380 10.63 -12.19 13.41
C ASN A 380 11.03 -10.96 14.22
N SER A 381 11.94 -11.11 15.18
CA SER A 381 12.46 -9.99 15.96
C SER A 381 13.83 -10.30 16.59
N TYR A 382 14.44 -9.26 17.14
CA TYR A 382 15.66 -9.30 17.93
C TYR A 382 15.47 -8.47 19.20
N THR A 383 15.99 -8.94 20.33
CA THR A 383 16.03 -8.18 21.58
C THR A 383 17.47 -7.92 21.99
N ILE A 384 17.87 -6.66 22.13
CA ILE A 384 19.22 -6.25 22.55
C ILE A 384 19.55 -6.90 23.89
N GLY A 385 20.71 -7.55 23.96
CA GLY A 385 21.18 -8.32 25.11
C GLY A 385 20.60 -9.73 25.24
N SER A 386 19.59 -10.11 24.45
CA SER A 386 18.99 -11.47 24.46
C SER A 386 19.18 -12.23 23.15
N GLY A 387 19.21 -11.54 22.00
CA GLY A 387 19.35 -12.15 20.68
C GLY A 387 18.03 -12.25 19.90
N ALA A 388 18.05 -13.03 18.82
CA ALA A 388 16.92 -13.20 17.91
C ALA A 388 15.80 -14.09 18.49
N SER A 389 14.56 -13.83 18.09
CA SER A 389 13.37 -14.60 18.50
C SER A 389 13.44 -16.07 18.08
N ALA A 390 12.95 -16.97 18.92
CA ALA A 390 12.82 -18.40 18.60
C ALA A 390 11.51 -18.77 17.88
N ASP A 391 10.66 -17.78 17.58
CA ASP A 391 9.36 -17.99 16.94
C ASP A 391 9.49 -18.51 15.50
N SER A 392 8.46 -19.23 15.04
CA SER A 392 8.41 -19.67 13.64
C SER A 392 8.37 -18.44 12.72
N GLN A 393 9.22 -18.45 11.69
CA GLN A 393 9.39 -17.35 10.76
C GLN A 393 8.08 -17.00 10.06
N SER A 394 7.76 -15.72 9.97
CA SER A 394 6.54 -15.20 9.34
C SER A 394 6.80 -14.70 7.93
N LEU A 395 5.76 -14.73 7.09
CA LEU A 395 5.77 -14.16 5.75
C LEU A 395 6.02 -12.65 5.80
N ALA A 396 5.37 -11.96 6.74
CA ALA A 396 5.48 -10.51 6.87
C ALA A 396 6.92 -10.07 7.19
N ALA A 397 7.61 -10.76 8.11
CA ALA A 397 9.03 -10.53 8.36
C ALA A 397 9.90 -10.73 7.12
N GLN A 398 9.68 -11.80 6.35
CA GLN A 398 10.45 -12.05 5.13
C GLN A 398 10.19 -10.98 4.07
N ALA A 399 8.92 -10.63 3.85
CA ALA A 399 8.50 -9.68 2.82
C ALA A 399 8.98 -8.26 3.14
N ALA A 400 8.84 -7.82 4.40
CA ALA A 400 9.30 -6.50 4.83
C ALA A 400 10.82 -6.34 4.66
N ILE A 401 11.60 -7.32 5.11
CA ILE A 401 13.07 -7.31 4.94
C ILE A 401 13.45 -7.40 3.47
N LEU A 402 12.81 -8.29 2.68
CA LEU A 402 13.06 -8.41 1.25
C LEU A 402 12.89 -7.07 0.53
N ARG A 403 11.76 -6.40 0.77
CA ARG A 403 11.47 -5.08 0.21
C ARG A 403 12.54 -4.07 0.65
N GLY A 404 12.84 -4.01 1.95
CA GLY A 404 13.83 -3.11 2.51
C GLY A 404 15.23 -3.30 1.92
N LEU A 405 15.67 -4.55 1.69
CA LEU A 405 16.98 -4.85 1.11
C LEU A 405 17.10 -4.40 -0.35
N TYR A 406 16.07 -4.61 -1.17
CA TYR A 406 16.06 -4.09 -2.55
C TYR A 406 16.11 -2.57 -2.59
N VAL A 407 15.32 -1.92 -1.73
CA VAL A 407 15.29 -0.46 -1.63
C VAL A 407 16.63 0.09 -1.12
N ALA A 408 17.23 -0.55 -0.11
CA ALA A 408 18.56 -0.19 0.37
C ALA A 408 19.64 -0.35 -0.71
N TYR A 409 19.55 -1.39 -1.54
CA TYR A 409 20.42 -1.52 -2.72
C TYR A 409 20.20 -0.38 -3.72
N ALA A 410 18.95 -0.05 -4.07
CA ALA A 410 18.65 1.03 -5.01
C ALA A 410 19.22 2.38 -4.54
N ALA A 411 19.12 2.68 -3.24
CA ALA A 411 19.63 3.92 -2.65
C ALA A 411 21.17 3.98 -2.53
N THR A 412 21.86 2.83 -2.40
CA THR A 412 23.30 2.80 -2.06
C THR A 412 24.19 2.21 -3.15
N ASN A 413 23.62 1.52 -4.14
CA ASN A 413 24.32 0.68 -5.11
C ASN A 413 25.21 -0.41 -4.46
N ASN A 414 24.97 -0.78 -3.20
CA ASN A 414 25.75 -1.81 -2.52
C ASN A 414 25.30 -3.21 -2.94
N THR A 415 26.11 -3.87 -3.79
CA THR A 415 25.76 -5.17 -4.38
C THR A 415 25.59 -6.29 -3.36
N ALA A 416 26.15 -6.18 -2.15
CA ALA A 416 25.92 -7.17 -1.09
C ALA A 416 24.46 -7.14 -0.59
N PHE A 417 23.82 -5.97 -0.60
CA PHE A 417 22.40 -5.84 -0.27
C PHE A 417 21.51 -6.48 -1.34
N LEU A 418 21.87 -6.32 -2.62
CA LEU A 418 21.18 -6.98 -3.73
C LEU A 418 21.30 -8.50 -3.66
N GLU A 419 22.50 -9.02 -3.38
CA GLU A 419 22.74 -10.45 -3.23
C GLU A 419 21.86 -11.03 -2.11
N GLU A 420 21.82 -10.36 -0.95
CA GLU A 420 20.98 -10.79 0.15
C GLU A 420 19.48 -10.66 -0.15
N ALA A 421 19.04 -9.61 -0.84
CA ALA A 421 17.65 -9.47 -1.28
C ALA A 421 17.24 -10.65 -2.18
N ASN A 422 18.06 -11.01 -3.17
CA ASN A 422 17.80 -12.15 -4.05
C ASN A 422 17.77 -13.49 -3.30
N ASN A 423 18.67 -13.68 -2.33
CA ASN A 423 18.63 -14.86 -1.44
C ASN A 423 17.34 -14.93 -0.63
N THR A 424 16.87 -13.78 -0.16
CA THR A 424 15.63 -13.64 0.61
C THR A 424 14.40 -13.92 -0.25
N TYR A 425 14.36 -13.44 -1.50
CA TYR A 425 13.31 -13.76 -2.47
C TYR A 425 13.21 -15.27 -2.69
N ASN A 426 14.35 -15.92 -2.97
CA ASN A 426 14.40 -17.36 -3.16
C ASN A 426 13.90 -18.11 -1.93
N TYR A 427 14.24 -17.66 -0.72
CA TYR A 427 13.73 -18.25 0.52
C TYR A 427 12.21 -18.08 0.66
N LEU A 428 11.70 -16.86 0.44
CA LEU A 428 10.28 -16.53 0.51
C LEU A 428 9.45 -17.42 -0.44
N ILE A 429 9.90 -17.59 -1.68
CA ILE A 429 9.22 -18.46 -2.66
C ILE A 429 9.32 -19.94 -2.24
N ASN A 430 10.50 -20.44 -1.89
CA ASN A 430 10.68 -21.86 -1.60
C ASN A 430 9.99 -22.33 -0.31
N VAL A 431 9.82 -21.44 0.67
CA VAL A 431 9.32 -21.80 2.01
C VAL A 431 7.86 -21.42 2.21
N PHE A 432 7.44 -20.25 1.69
CA PHE A 432 6.10 -19.73 1.97
C PHE A 432 5.13 -19.92 0.82
N TYR A 433 5.56 -19.89 -0.45
CA TYR A 433 4.62 -20.05 -1.56
C TYR A 433 4.19 -21.51 -1.73
N GLU A 434 2.87 -21.75 -1.80
CA GLU A 434 2.28 -23.05 -2.12
C GLU A 434 1.72 -23.02 -3.56
N PRO A 435 2.45 -23.55 -4.56
CA PRO A 435 2.07 -23.44 -5.96
C PRO A 435 0.76 -24.14 -6.31
N SER A 436 0.42 -25.23 -5.63
CA SER A 436 -0.81 -25.99 -5.92
C SER A 436 -2.08 -25.26 -5.47
N LEU A 437 -1.96 -24.41 -4.45
CA LEU A 437 -3.06 -23.63 -3.90
C LEU A 437 -3.05 -22.17 -4.35
N ILE A 438 -1.93 -21.70 -4.90
CA ILE A 438 -1.71 -20.31 -5.34
C ILE A 438 -1.85 -19.34 -4.15
N VAL A 439 -1.25 -19.72 -3.02
CA VAL A 439 -1.34 -18.99 -1.75
C VAL A 439 0.03 -19.00 -1.08
N PHE A 440 0.36 -17.95 -0.36
CA PHE A 440 1.49 -17.96 0.57
C PHE A 440 1.04 -18.45 1.96
N ARG A 441 1.83 -19.30 2.61
CA ARG A 441 1.78 -19.47 4.06
C ARG A 441 2.06 -18.12 4.71
N THR A 442 1.35 -17.77 5.77
CA THR A 442 1.69 -16.56 6.54
C THR A 442 2.68 -16.84 7.66
N GLN A 443 2.87 -18.11 8.01
CA GLN A 443 3.84 -18.59 8.98
C GLN A 443 4.44 -19.93 8.50
N LYS A 444 5.75 -20.09 8.69
CA LYS A 444 6.46 -21.32 8.34
C LYS A 444 5.90 -22.51 9.12
N ASP A 445 5.77 -23.65 8.43
CA ASP A 445 5.25 -24.91 8.95
C ASP A 445 3.80 -24.84 9.50
N ASN A 446 3.04 -23.80 9.16
CA ASN A 446 1.63 -23.66 9.50
C ASN A 446 0.75 -23.87 8.26
N ASN A 447 -0.30 -24.67 8.41
CA ASN A 447 -1.29 -24.93 7.35
C ASN A 447 -2.47 -23.97 7.36
N ILE A 448 -2.56 -23.05 8.32
CA ILE A 448 -3.58 -21.99 8.30
C ILE A 448 -2.87 -20.69 7.95
N ALA A 449 -3.09 -20.20 6.73
CA ALA A 449 -2.64 -18.87 6.33
C ALA A 449 -3.66 -17.82 6.77
N THR A 450 -3.25 -16.92 7.65
CA THR A 450 -4.05 -15.78 8.10
C THR A 450 -3.52 -14.52 7.45
N TYR A 451 -4.32 -13.92 6.57
CA TYR A 451 -4.01 -12.67 5.90
C TYR A 451 -4.73 -11.50 6.57
N GLU A 452 -3.99 -10.43 6.73
CA GLU A 452 -4.46 -9.12 7.16
C GLU A 452 -3.98 -8.10 6.12
N PRO A 453 -4.64 -6.93 5.98
CA PRO A 453 -4.25 -5.91 5.01
C PRO A 453 -2.75 -5.58 5.05
N PHE A 454 -2.15 -5.55 6.24
CA PHE A 454 -0.71 -5.34 6.40
C PHE A 454 0.14 -6.43 5.74
N THR A 455 -0.17 -7.72 5.96
CA THR A 455 0.58 -8.84 5.35
C THR A 455 0.48 -8.82 3.83
N LEU A 456 -0.69 -8.44 3.29
CA LEU A 456 -0.89 -8.27 1.86
C LEU A 456 -0.06 -7.09 1.32
N ALA A 457 -0.06 -5.95 2.01
CA ALA A 457 0.71 -4.78 1.61
C ALA A 457 2.23 -5.06 1.57
N VAL A 458 2.79 -5.72 2.60
CA VAL A 458 4.22 -6.06 2.61
C VAL A 458 4.57 -7.06 1.51
N LEU A 459 3.74 -8.07 1.27
CA LEU A 459 3.96 -9.05 0.20
C LEU A 459 3.91 -8.38 -1.18
N SER A 460 2.93 -7.51 -1.40
CA SER A 460 2.78 -6.75 -2.65
C SER A 460 4.02 -5.90 -2.93
N GLY A 461 4.47 -5.14 -1.92
CA GLY A 461 5.67 -4.32 -2.03
C GLY A 461 6.91 -5.16 -2.29
N ALA A 462 7.07 -6.29 -1.60
CA ALA A 462 8.21 -7.17 -1.77
C ALA A 462 8.29 -7.79 -3.18
N LEU A 463 7.15 -8.27 -3.73
CA LEU A 463 7.09 -8.81 -5.09
C LEU A 463 7.29 -7.73 -6.15
N ARG A 464 6.79 -6.50 -5.91
CA ARG A 464 7.03 -5.35 -6.79
C ARG A 464 8.53 -5.05 -6.88
N GLU A 465 9.21 -4.88 -5.75
CA GLU A 465 10.66 -4.57 -5.75
C GLU A 465 11.50 -5.74 -6.27
N ALA A 466 11.10 -6.98 -6.00
CA ALA A 466 11.72 -8.15 -6.61
C ALA A 466 11.63 -8.10 -8.15
N SER A 467 10.50 -7.66 -8.70
CA SER A 467 10.34 -7.49 -10.14
C SER A 467 11.17 -6.33 -10.70
N LEU A 468 11.07 -5.14 -10.09
CA LEU A 468 11.63 -3.90 -10.64
C LEU A 468 13.14 -3.75 -10.40
N VAL A 469 13.59 -4.08 -9.19
CA VAL A 469 14.99 -3.94 -8.77
C VAL A 469 15.71 -5.28 -8.87
N GLY A 470 15.07 -6.35 -8.38
CA GLY A 470 15.63 -7.70 -8.38
C GLY A 470 15.63 -8.40 -9.74
N ASN A 471 14.90 -7.88 -10.73
CA ASN A 471 14.68 -8.51 -12.04
C ASN A 471 14.14 -9.96 -11.95
N GLN A 472 13.38 -10.27 -10.90
CA GLN A 472 12.75 -11.58 -10.69
C GLN A 472 11.56 -11.74 -11.62
N THR A 473 11.73 -12.51 -12.69
CA THR A 473 10.78 -12.58 -13.82
C THR A 473 9.42 -13.22 -13.47
N ASP A 474 9.35 -13.98 -12.37
CA ASP A 474 8.13 -14.62 -11.88
C ASP A 474 7.38 -13.79 -10.82
N ALA A 475 7.99 -12.76 -10.24
CA ALA A 475 7.40 -11.99 -9.14
C ALA A 475 6.06 -11.32 -9.52
N ALA A 476 6.00 -10.66 -10.68
CA ALA A 476 4.77 -10.04 -11.18
C ALA A 476 3.65 -11.07 -11.46
N ILE A 477 4.04 -12.26 -11.94
CA ILE A 477 3.11 -13.37 -12.20
C ILE A 477 2.54 -13.91 -10.88
N LEU A 478 3.41 -14.09 -9.88
CA LEU A 478 3.00 -14.54 -8.55
C LEU A 478 2.07 -13.53 -7.88
N TYR A 479 2.41 -12.24 -7.94
CA TYR A 479 1.56 -11.17 -7.45
C TYR A 479 0.16 -11.26 -8.06
N THR A 480 0.06 -11.27 -9.39
CA THR A 480 -1.24 -11.32 -10.09
C THR A 480 -2.06 -12.57 -9.71
N ARG A 481 -1.40 -13.71 -9.56
CA ARG A 481 -2.04 -14.98 -9.21
C ARG A 481 -2.59 -14.97 -7.78
N VAL A 482 -1.79 -14.51 -6.81
CA VAL A 482 -2.19 -14.42 -5.41
C VAL A 482 -3.23 -13.33 -5.23
N PHE A 483 -3.13 -12.22 -5.96
CA PHE A 483 -4.15 -11.16 -5.95
C PHE A 483 -5.53 -11.72 -6.27
N LYS A 484 -5.66 -12.41 -7.41
CA LYS A 484 -6.93 -13.02 -7.83
C LYS A 484 -7.44 -14.08 -6.86
N ARG A 485 -6.54 -14.82 -6.19
CA ARG A 485 -6.93 -15.93 -5.30
C ARG A 485 -7.23 -15.51 -3.86
N VAL A 486 -6.52 -14.49 -3.37
CA VAL A 486 -6.51 -14.09 -1.96
C VAL A 486 -7.07 -12.68 -1.79
N TYR A 487 -6.62 -11.71 -2.58
CA TYR A 487 -6.97 -10.31 -2.38
C TYR A 487 -8.42 -10.07 -2.76
N ASN A 488 -8.86 -10.55 -3.94
CA ASN A 488 -10.25 -10.38 -4.39
C ASN A 488 -11.24 -10.93 -3.36
N SER A 489 -11.00 -12.13 -2.83
CA SER A 489 -11.89 -12.75 -1.83
C SER A 489 -11.92 -12.03 -0.48
N MET A 490 -11.06 -11.03 -0.26
CA MET A 490 -11.11 -10.19 0.94
C MET A 490 -11.87 -8.87 0.70
N ILE A 491 -12.33 -8.57 -0.51
CA ILE A 491 -13.22 -7.42 -0.78
C ILE A 491 -14.62 -7.75 -0.21
N LEU A 492 -15.24 -6.79 0.50
CA LEU A 492 -16.52 -7.02 1.19
C LEU A 492 -17.77 -6.75 0.36
N SER A 493 -17.66 -5.87 -0.62
CA SER A 493 -18.71 -5.55 -1.61
C SER A 493 -18.04 -4.97 -2.84
N GLU A 494 -18.75 -4.87 -3.95
CA GLU A 494 -18.26 -4.35 -5.24
C GLU A 494 -19.02 -3.10 -5.71
N ALA A 495 -18.45 -2.37 -6.68
CA ALA A 495 -19.03 -1.16 -7.26
C ALA A 495 -18.79 -1.12 -8.78
N GLU A 496 -19.39 -0.17 -9.51
CA GLU A 496 -19.21 -0.08 -10.97
C GLU A 496 -17.73 0.04 -11.36
N GLN A 497 -16.95 0.73 -10.53
CA GLN A 497 -15.51 0.92 -10.70
C GLN A 497 -14.70 -0.39 -10.56
N SER A 498 -15.24 -1.42 -9.88
CA SER A 498 -14.61 -2.74 -9.81
C SER A 498 -15.03 -3.67 -10.95
N GLY A 499 -15.87 -3.20 -11.89
CA GLY A 499 -16.34 -3.96 -13.04
C GLY A 499 -17.71 -4.62 -12.84
N GLU A 500 -18.39 -4.31 -11.74
CA GLU A 500 -19.61 -4.98 -11.31
C GLU A 500 -20.81 -4.04 -11.37
N ILE A 501 -21.85 -4.46 -12.08
CA ILE A 501 -23.08 -3.69 -12.22
C ILE A 501 -24.27 -4.57 -11.83
N GLY A 502 -24.94 -4.22 -10.73
CA GLY A 502 -26.21 -4.84 -10.33
C GLY A 502 -26.07 -5.87 -9.21
N ASN A 503 -26.21 -7.16 -9.50
CA ASN A 503 -25.90 -8.23 -8.55
C ASN A 503 -24.43 -8.69 -8.78
N ASP A 504 -24.00 -9.75 -8.10
CA ASP A 504 -22.76 -10.51 -8.37
C ASP A 504 -22.70 -10.98 -9.85
N SER A 505 -22.14 -10.14 -10.72
CA SER A 505 -22.23 -10.24 -12.17
C SER A 505 -21.12 -11.10 -12.78
N ASP A 506 -19.97 -11.18 -12.12
CA ASP A 506 -18.88 -12.10 -12.44
C ASP A 506 -18.94 -13.45 -11.70
N GLY A 507 -19.79 -13.57 -10.67
CA GLY A 507 -20.11 -14.82 -9.98
C GLY A 507 -19.08 -15.22 -8.93
N ASP A 508 -18.27 -14.29 -8.42
CA ASP A 508 -17.27 -14.55 -7.39
C ASP A 508 -17.86 -14.59 -5.95
N GLY A 509 -19.14 -14.25 -5.82
CA GLY A 509 -19.90 -14.29 -4.58
C GLY A 509 -19.84 -13.00 -3.77
N ILE A 510 -19.20 -11.95 -4.28
CA ILE A 510 -19.14 -10.64 -3.65
C ILE A 510 -20.33 -9.80 -4.14
N PRO A 511 -21.15 -9.25 -3.23
CA PRO A 511 -22.32 -8.49 -3.64
C PRO A 511 -21.96 -7.06 -4.05
N TYR A 512 -22.67 -6.53 -5.05
CA TYR A 512 -22.68 -5.09 -5.32
C TYR A 512 -23.13 -4.28 -4.09
N ILE A 513 -22.51 -3.12 -3.89
CA ILE A 513 -22.69 -2.32 -2.68
C ILE A 513 -24.11 -1.77 -2.51
N ALA A 514 -24.78 -1.36 -3.59
CA ALA A 514 -26.11 -0.75 -3.48
C ALA A 514 -27.15 -1.75 -2.96
N GLY A 515 -27.92 -1.34 -1.95
CA GLY A 515 -28.84 -2.22 -1.21
C GLY A 515 -28.17 -3.10 -0.15
N GLY A 516 -26.84 -3.16 -0.10
CA GLY A 516 -26.06 -3.83 0.93
C GLY A 516 -25.73 -2.91 2.13
N SER A 517 -25.20 -3.48 3.21
CA SER A 517 -24.76 -2.76 4.42
C SER A 517 -23.24 -2.90 4.69
N LEU A 518 -22.51 -3.46 3.74
CA LEU A 518 -21.06 -3.59 3.77
C LEU A 518 -20.48 -2.58 2.77
N PRO A 519 -19.38 -1.88 3.12
CA PRO A 519 -18.74 -0.94 2.22
C PRO A 519 -17.74 -1.64 1.28
N PHE A 520 -17.39 -0.95 0.20
CA PHE A 520 -16.36 -1.34 -0.76
C PHE A 520 -14.95 -1.20 -0.15
N VAL A 521 -14.57 -2.12 0.74
CA VAL A 521 -13.27 -2.16 1.44
C VAL A 521 -12.81 -3.60 1.66
N PHE A 522 -11.56 -3.77 2.10
CA PHE A 522 -11.01 -5.07 2.49
C PHE A 522 -11.47 -5.53 3.89
N ALA A 523 -11.72 -6.82 4.04
CA ALA A 523 -11.88 -7.48 5.33
C ALA A 523 -10.64 -7.28 6.21
N ALA A 524 -10.85 -7.06 7.50
CA ALA A 524 -9.76 -6.91 8.47
C ALA A 524 -8.88 -8.17 8.58
N LYS A 525 -9.43 -9.35 8.27
CA LYS A 525 -8.75 -10.64 8.32
C LYS A 525 -9.41 -11.67 7.41
N GLY A 526 -8.61 -12.44 6.68
CA GLY A 526 -9.03 -13.61 5.90
C GLY A 526 -8.19 -14.84 6.28
N THR A 527 -8.79 -16.02 6.27
CA THR A 527 -8.09 -17.28 6.61
C THR A 527 -8.22 -18.31 5.50
N TYR A 528 -7.11 -18.94 5.14
CA TYR A 528 -7.03 -20.01 4.15
C TYR A 528 -6.48 -21.27 4.80
N ASP A 529 -7.24 -22.35 4.70
CA ASP A 529 -6.76 -23.67 5.08
C ASP A 529 -5.97 -24.27 3.91
N LEU A 530 -4.69 -24.53 4.17
CA LEU A 530 -3.74 -25.14 3.26
C LEU A 530 -3.70 -26.66 3.42
N THR A 531 -4.48 -27.23 4.35
CA THR A 531 -4.72 -28.66 4.38
C THR A 531 -5.56 -29.05 3.18
N ILE A 532 -4.98 -29.90 2.34
CA ILE A 532 -5.68 -30.49 1.21
C ILE A 532 -6.57 -31.61 1.80
N SER A 533 -7.74 -31.23 2.32
CA SER A 533 -8.76 -32.16 2.82
C SER A 533 -9.57 -32.72 1.65
N GLY A 534 -9.01 -33.75 1.04
CA GLY A 534 -9.59 -34.50 -0.06
C GLY A 534 -8.48 -35.15 -0.84
N ILE A 535 -8.74 -36.32 -1.44
CA ILE A 535 -7.97 -36.77 -2.60
C ILE A 535 -8.35 -35.85 -3.76
N SER A 536 -7.96 -34.59 -3.63
CA SER A 536 -7.73 -33.64 -4.71
C SER A 536 -6.26 -33.31 -4.60
N SER A 537 -5.48 -34.39 -4.58
CA SER A 537 -4.09 -34.29 -4.83
C SER A 537 -3.96 -33.59 -6.18
N VAL A 538 -3.38 -32.39 -6.19
CA VAL A 538 -2.40 -32.07 -7.23
C VAL A 538 -1.16 -32.96 -6.96
N ASN A 539 -1.40 -34.27 -6.85
CA ASN A 539 -0.45 -35.24 -7.28
C ASN A 539 -0.48 -34.99 -8.78
N THR A 540 0.60 -34.40 -9.29
CA THR A 540 1.20 -35.09 -10.43
C THR A 540 1.18 -36.55 -10.02
N ILE A 541 0.26 -37.33 -10.57
CA ILE A 541 0.21 -38.77 -10.34
C ILE A 541 1.60 -39.19 -10.74
N ASN A 542 2.48 -39.38 -9.75
CA ASN A 542 3.91 -39.56 -9.98
C ASN A 542 4.07 -41.01 -10.41
N THR A 543 3.45 -41.34 -11.54
CA THR A 543 3.65 -42.56 -12.23
C THR A 543 5.07 -42.48 -12.72
N GLU A 544 5.95 -43.29 -12.12
CA GLU A 544 7.30 -43.48 -12.63
C GLU A 544 7.21 -43.74 -14.14
N MET A 545 7.64 -42.72 -14.88
CA MET A 545 7.54 -42.70 -16.33
C MET A 545 8.95 -42.83 -16.87
N HIS A 546 9.18 -43.91 -17.61
CA HIS A 546 10.45 -44.16 -18.26
C HIS A 546 10.25 -44.05 -19.76
N ILE A 547 11.14 -43.30 -20.41
CA ILE A 547 11.17 -43.24 -21.86
C ILE A 547 12.47 -43.81 -22.40
N TYR A 548 12.34 -44.74 -23.33
CA TYR A 548 13.49 -45.40 -23.94
C TYR A 548 13.22 -45.84 -25.38
N PRO A 549 14.24 -45.88 -26.25
CA PRO A 549 15.58 -45.32 -26.01
C PRO A 549 15.53 -43.78 -25.88
N ASN A 550 16.47 -43.21 -25.13
CA ASN A 550 16.67 -41.77 -25.03
C ASN A 550 18.18 -41.49 -24.89
N PRO A 551 18.85 -40.96 -25.93
CA PRO A 551 18.30 -40.42 -27.17
C PRO A 551 17.60 -41.45 -28.09
N ALA A 552 16.61 -41.00 -28.86
CA ALA A 552 15.76 -41.81 -29.74
C ALA A 552 15.91 -41.44 -31.22
N THR A 553 15.79 -42.40 -32.12
CA THR A 553 15.91 -42.18 -33.58
C THR A 553 14.61 -42.41 -34.34
N LEU A 554 14.05 -43.63 -34.28
CA LEU A 554 12.87 -44.03 -35.04
C LEU A 554 11.58 -44.00 -34.20
N TYR A 555 11.68 -44.40 -32.93
CA TYR A 555 10.57 -44.42 -31.99
C TYR A 555 11.10 -44.28 -30.56
N ALA A 556 10.22 -43.92 -29.65
CA ALA A 556 10.44 -44.06 -28.22
C ALA A 556 9.21 -44.70 -27.56
N ASP A 557 9.47 -45.58 -26.60
CA ASP A 557 8.46 -46.23 -25.80
C ASP A 557 8.34 -45.49 -24.45
N LEU A 558 7.15 -44.95 -24.19
CA LEU A 558 6.77 -44.38 -22.91
C LEU A 558 6.17 -45.48 -22.04
N GLN A 559 6.89 -45.89 -21.00
CA GLN A 559 6.42 -46.87 -20.03
C GLN A 559 5.97 -46.16 -18.75
N PHE A 560 4.82 -46.56 -18.22
CA PHE A 560 4.22 -46.01 -17.00
C PHE A 560 3.33 -47.08 -16.35
N ASN A 561 3.11 -47.01 -15.04
CA ASN A 561 2.28 -47.96 -14.29
C ASN A 561 0.94 -47.35 -13.87
N LEU A 562 -0.18 -48.03 -14.15
CA LEU A 562 -1.50 -47.56 -13.73
C LEU A 562 -2.00 -48.34 -12.52
N GLU A 563 -2.44 -47.63 -11.48
CA GLU A 563 -3.01 -48.26 -10.28
C GLU A 563 -4.45 -48.75 -10.49
N GLN A 564 -5.14 -48.27 -11.52
CA GLN A 564 -6.50 -48.65 -11.88
C GLN A 564 -6.79 -48.34 -13.35
N LEU A 565 -7.91 -48.85 -13.88
CA LEU A 565 -8.42 -48.49 -15.20
C LEU A 565 -8.53 -46.97 -15.33
N SER A 566 -7.80 -46.38 -16.28
CA SER A 566 -7.71 -44.92 -16.41
C SER A 566 -7.70 -44.46 -17.87
N LYS A 567 -8.20 -43.25 -18.13
CA LYS A 567 -8.21 -42.64 -19.47
C LYS A 567 -6.88 -41.94 -19.73
N ILE A 568 -6.15 -42.35 -20.74
CA ILE A 568 -4.79 -41.86 -21.03
C ILE A 568 -4.77 -41.02 -22.29
N LYS A 569 -3.99 -39.93 -22.26
CA LYS A 569 -3.60 -39.14 -23.44
C LYS A 569 -2.12 -38.77 -23.33
N VAL A 570 -1.36 -38.85 -24.42
CA VAL A 570 0.04 -38.45 -24.45
C VAL A 570 0.19 -37.29 -25.43
N ASN A 571 0.80 -36.20 -24.96
CA ASN A 571 1.13 -35.04 -25.79
C ASN A 571 2.64 -34.83 -25.83
N VAL A 572 3.16 -34.34 -26.96
CA VAL A 572 4.57 -34.01 -27.12
C VAL A 572 4.72 -32.56 -27.53
N TYR A 573 5.61 -31.84 -26.84
CA TYR A 573 5.84 -30.42 -27.01
C TYR A 573 7.30 -30.14 -27.38
N GLU A 574 7.52 -29.10 -28.18
CA GLU A 574 8.85 -28.51 -28.37
C GLU A 574 9.28 -27.69 -27.14
N THR A 575 10.56 -27.29 -27.08
CA THR A 575 11.10 -26.43 -26.01
C THR A 575 10.42 -25.07 -25.90
N THR A 576 9.78 -24.59 -26.98
CA THR A 576 8.97 -23.36 -27.02
C THR A 576 7.55 -23.54 -26.49
N GLY A 577 7.15 -24.76 -26.10
CA GLY A 577 5.80 -25.07 -25.64
C GLY A 577 4.79 -25.41 -26.75
N ARG A 578 5.21 -25.43 -28.02
CA ARG A 578 4.35 -25.81 -29.16
C ARG A 578 4.04 -27.31 -29.15
N LEU A 579 2.76 -27.68 -29.20
CA LEU A 579 2.31 -29.07 -29.34
C LEU A 579 2.63 -29.60 -30.74
N VAL A 580 3.34 -30.72 -30.83
CA VAL A 580 3.76 -31.35 -32.11
C VAL A 580 3.19 -32.75 -32.33
N TYR A 581 2.72 -33.41 -31.28
CA TYR A 581 2.07 -34.73 -31.37
C TYR A 581 1.08 -34.93 -30.23
N SER A 582 -0.02 -35.63 -30.49
CA SER A 582 -1.02 -36.02 -29.50
C SER A 582 -1.60 -37.37 -29.86
N THR A 583 -1.72 -38.26 -28.88
CA THR A 583 -2.54 -39.47 -29.03
C THR A 583 -4.02 -39.14 -28.83
N PRO A 584 -4.94 -39.95 -29.37
CA PRO A 584 -6.33 -39.96 -28.92
C PRO A 584 -6.42 -40.33 -27.43
N SER A 585 -7.47 -39.86 -26.75
CA SER A 585 -7.73 -40.26 -25.36
C SER A 585 -8.42 -41.63 -25.32
N SER A 586 -7.78 -42.62 -24.69
CA SER A 586 -8.26 -44.00 -24.63
C SER A 586 -8.12 -44.60 -23.23
N TYR A 587 -8.96 -45.57 -22.86
CA TYR A 587 -8.86 -46.25 -21.57
C TYR A 587 -7.79 -47.35 -21.59
N TYR A 588 -6.97 -47.39 -20.55
CA TYR A 588 -5.93 -48.40 -20.32
C TYR A 588 -6.19 -49.10 -18.98
N GLN A 589 -5.95 -50.41 -18.92
CA GLN A 589 -6.16 -51.24 -17.73
C GLN A 589 -5.09 -50.97 -16.65
N GLN A 590 -5.38 -51.39 -15.42
CA GLN A 590 -4.40 -51.41 -14.32
C GLN A 590 -3.13 -52.21 -14.71
N GLY A 591 -1.97 -51.78 -14.20
CA GLY A 591 -0.66 -52.38 -14.41
C GLY A 591 0.26 -51.58 -15.34
N THR A 592 1.42 -52.15 -15.66
CA THR A 592 2.42 -51.51 -16.52
C THR A 592 1.93 -51.40 -17.95
N GLN A 593 1.83 -50.16 -18.44
CA GLN A 593 1.43 -49.83 -19.79
C GLN A 593 2.60 -49.29 -20.60
N ARG A 594 2.47 -49.36 -21.92
CA ARG A 594 3.44 -48.82 -22.86
C ARG A 594 2.74 -48.11 -24.02
N VAL A 595 3.16 -46.88 -24.29
CA VAL A 595 2.73 -46.11 -25.45
C VAL A 595 3.93 -45.85 -26.34
N ARG A 596 3.87 -46.33 -27.59
CA ARG A 596 4.91 -46.09 -28.59
C ARG A 596 4.66 -44.79 -29.33
N ILE A 597 5.68 -43.95 -29.39
CA ILE A 597 5.67 -42.67 -30.11
C ILE A 597 6.57 -42.84 -31.35
N ALA A 598 5.98 -42.71 -32.54
CA ALA A 598 6.73 -42.69 -33.79
C ALA A 598 7.37 -41.31 -34.00
N LEU A 599 8.65 -41.28 -34.35
CA LEU A 599 9.46 -40.05 -34.44
C LEU A 599 9.82 -39.67 -35.90
N ASP A 600 9.21 -40.33 -36.88
CA ASP A 600 9.43 -40.13 -38.32
C ASP A 600 9.23 -38.67 -38.77
N SER A 601 8.24 -38.00 -38.18
CA SER A 601 7.89 -36.60 -38.42
C SER A 601 8.65 -35.59 -37.56
N PHE A 602 9.46 -36.06 -36.60
CA PHE A 602 10.19 -35.20 -35.67
C PHE A 602 11.54 -34.80 -36.26
N LYS A 603 11.95 -33.55 -36.00
CA LYS A 603 13.29 -33.04 -36.34
C LYS A 603 14.25 -33.39 -35.19
N PRO A 604 15.57 -33.51 -35.44
CA PRO A 604 16.53 -33.67 -34.35
C PRO A 604 16.45 -32.47 -33.39
N ASN A 605 15.97 -32.69 -32.16
CA ASN A 605 15.81 -31.68 -31.12
C ASN A 605 15.46 -32.32 -29.76
N ILE A 606 15.34 -31.50 -28.72
CA ILE A 606 14.78 -31.84 -27.42
C ILE A 606 13.26 -31.62 -27.46
N TYR A 607 12.51 -32.58 -26.93
CA TYR A 607 11.05 -32.50 -26.76
C TYR A 607 10.65 -32.89 -25.33
N PHE A 608 9.48 -32.42 -24.91
CA PHE A 608 8.86 -32.76 -23.63
C PHE A 608 7.57 -33.55 -23.85
N ILE A 609 7.48 -34.73 -23.27
CA ILE A 609 6.32 -35.62 -23.37
C ILE A 609 5.54 -35.50 -22.07
N ARG A 610 4.27 -35.11 -22.18
CA ARG A 610 3.32 -35.06 -21.07
C ARG A 610 2.35 -36.23 -21.16
N LEU A 611 2.29 -37.01 -20.09
CA LEU A 611 1.29 -38.03 -19.88
C LEU A 611 0.11 -37.41 -19.14
N TYR A 612 -1.09 -37.59 -19.69
CA TYR A 612 -2.33 -37.24 -19.04
C TYR A 612 -3.07 -38.50 -18.63
N VAL A 613 -3.52 -38.56 -17.38
CA VAL A 613 -4.35 -39.62 -16.81
C VAL A 613 -5.64 -38.95 -16.34
N ASN A 614 -6.80 -39.41 -16.83
CA ASN A 614 -8.11 -38.85 -16.57
C ASN A 614 -8.20 -37.33 -16.82
N ASN A 615 -7.56 -36.87 -17.90
CA ASN A 615 -7.43 -35.45 -18.30
C ASN A 615 -6.51 -34.58 -17.43
N GLU A 616 -5.85 -35.14 -16.42
CA GLU A 616 -4.87 -34.43 -15.58
C GLU A 616 -3.44 -34.82 -15.93
N ILE A 617 -2.47 -33.92 -15.75
CA ILE A 617 -1.06 -34.21 -16.06
C ILE A 617 -0.49 -35.14 -14.97
N ALA A 618 -0.18 -36.38 -15.35
CA ALA A 618 0.47 -37.33 -14.48
C ALA A 618 1.99 -37.11 -14.43
N GLY A 619 2.64 -36.90 -15.57
CA GLY A 619 4.09 -36.73 -15.60
C GLY A 619 4.61 -36.08 -16.87
N THR A 620 5.83 -35.53 -16.79
CA THR A 620 6.55 -34.99 -17.94
C THR A 620 7.94 -35.64 -18.04
N GLN A 621 8.31 -36.13 -19.23
CA GLN A 621 9.68 -36.61 -19.51
C GLN A 621 10.31 -35.88 -20.68
N LYS A 622 11.61 -35.66 -20.57
CA LYS A 622 12.44 -35.12 -21.66
C LYS A 622 12.86 -36.25 -22.59
N ILE A 623 12.71 -36.05 -23.89
CA ILE A 623 13.28 -36.92 -24.93
C ILE A 623 14.22 -36.12 -25.83
N VAL A 624 15.35 -36.71 -26.16
CA VAL A 624 16.27 -36.20 -27.17
C VAL A 624 16.08 -37.02 -28.44
N VAL A 625 15.65 -36.38 -29.53
CA VAL A 625 15.52 -37.02 -30.85
C VAL A 625 16.79 -36.74 -31.64
N THR A 626 17.45 -37.81 -32.09
CA THR A 626 18.67 -37.79 -32.90
C THR A 626 18.39 -38.54 -34.21
N ARG A 627 19.04 -38.19 -35.32
CA ARG A 627 18.92 -38.94 -36.57
C ARG A 627 20.23 -39.61 -36.95
#